data_AF-A0A9E1YLL7-F1
#
_entry.id   AF-A0A9E1YLL7-F1
#
_cell.length_a   1.000
_cell.length_b   1.000
_cell.length_c   1.000
_cell.angle_alpha   90.00
_cell.angle_beta   90.00
_cell.angle_gamma   90.00
#
_symmetry.space_group_name_H-M   'P 1'
#
loop_
_entity.id
_entity.type
_entity.pdbx_description
1 polymer ?
#
loop_
_entity_poly.entity_id
_entity_poly.type
_entity_poly.pdbx_seq_one_letter_code
_entity_poly.pdbx_strand_id
1 'polypeptide(L)'
;MIKFEIKNLNPFKIKSELDFKSKAIALFKKQYNNNLVYNQYCKLLKIKSTEVKELNHIPFLPIQFFKTHKIVSNKNKISHIFKSSGTEGNKSINYVSNIDNYIKSFRRCFEMFYGQIKNYVFLGLLPSYIEQKNSSLVFMVDNFIKTSNH
;
A
#
# COMPACT_ATOMS: atom_id res chain seq x y z
N MET A 1 -31.81 -0.37 1.29
CA MET A 1 -31.15 -0.57 2.60
C MET A 1 -30.26 -1.81 2.52
N ILE A 2 -29.01 -1.66 2.10
CA ILE A 2 -28.05 -2.78 2.02
C ILE A 2 -27.06 -2.61 3.17
N LYS A 3 -27.28 -3.35 4.26
CA LYS A 3 -26.29 -3.56 5.31
C LYS A 3 -25.20 -4.46 4.73
N PHE A 4 -24.16 -3.89 4.12
CA PHE A 4 -22.87 -4.57 4.09
C PHE A 4 -22.13 -4.23 5.38
N GLU A 5 -22.40 -5.04 6.40
CA GLU A 5 -21.44 -5.27 7.47
C GLU A 5 -20.10 -5.64 6.84
N ILE A 6 -19.00 -4.93 7.08
CA ILE A 6 -17.69 -5.56 7.34
C ILE A 6 -16.85 -4.59 8.21
N LYS A 7 -16.91 -4.79 9.53
CA LYS A 7 -16.02 -4.21 10.54
C LYS A 7 -14.57 -4.74 10.46
N ASN A 8 -14.17 -5.49 9.43
CA ASN A 8 -13.01 -6.40 9.49
C ASN A 8 -12.07 -6.45 8.26
N LEU A 9 -11.92 -5.37 7.49
CA LEU A 9 -10.85 -5.23 6.48
C LEU A 9 -9.47 -4.89 7.10
N ASN A 10 -9.21 -5.28 8.35
CA ASN A 10 -7.94 -4.99 9.01
C ASN A 10 -6.84 -5.91 8.45
N PRO A 11 -5.86 -5.37 7.69
CA PRO A 11 -4.81 -6.20 7.07
C PRO A 11 -3.84 -6.79 8.10
N PHE A 12 -3.84 -6.30 9.34
CA PHE A 12 -2.93 -6.75 10.41
C PHE A 12 -3.45 -7.91 11.25
N LYS A 13 -4.67 -8.40 10.96
CA LYS A 13 -5.31 -9.51 11.68
C LYS A 13 -5.74 -10.58 10.69
N ILE A 14 -4.80 -11.28 10.07
CA ILE A 14 -5.07 -12.43 9.18
C ILE A 14 -4.86 -13.71 9.99
N LYS A 15 -5.84 -14.61 9.99
CA LYS A 15 -5.83 -15.84 10.80
C LYS A 15 -5.54 -17.12 10.02
N SER A 16 -5.80 -17.12 8.72
CA SER A 16 -5.62 -18.28 7.83
C SER A 16 -5.60 -17.83 6.37
N GLU A 17 -5.26 -18.74 5.46
CA GLU A 17 -5.32 -18.49 4.01
C GLU A 17 -6.75 -18.18 3.54
N LEU A 18 -7.74 -18.87 4.09
CA LEU A 18 -9.15 -18.60 3.77
C LEU A 18 -9.58 -17.21 4.24
N ASP A 19 -9.13 -16.79 5.43
CA ASP A 19 -9.37 -15.44 5.95
C ASP A 19 -8.67 -14.39 5.07
N PHE A 20 -7.43 -14.64 4.65
CA PHE A 20 -6.71 -13.78 3.70
C PHE A 20 -7.47 -13.63 2.38
N LYS A 21 -7.86 -14.75 1.74
CA LYS A 21 -8.62 -14.74 0.49
C LYS A 21 -9.91 -13.94 0.62
N SER A 22 -10.68 -14.17 1.68
CA SER A 22 -11.93 -13.44 1.91
C SER A 22 -11.71 -11.91 2.04
N LYS A 23 -10.67 -11.51 2.78
CA LYS A 23 -10.28 -10.09 2.95
C LYS A 23 -9.74 -9.47 1.67
N ALA A 24 -8.94 -10.19 0.90
CA ALA A 24 -8.40 -9.72 -0.38
C ALA A 24 -9.53 -9.48 -1.40
N ILE A 25 -10.49 -10.41 -1.51
CA ILE A 25 -11.67 -10.23 -2.38
C ILE A 25 -12.56 -9.07 -1.91
N ALA A 26 -12.77 -8.93 -0.60
CA ALA A 26 -13.50 -7.79 -0.05
C ALA A 26 -12.77 -6.46 -0.30
N LEU A 27 -11.44 -6.43 -0.18
CA LEU A 27 -10.61 -5.26 -0.48
C LEU A 27 -10.67 -4.91 -1.97
N PHE A 28 -10.60 -5.91 -2.86
CA PHE A 28 -10.78 -5.73 -4.29
C PHE A 28 -12.13 -5.06 -4.59
N LYS A 29 -13.24 -5.56 -4.04
CA LYS A 29 -14.57 -4.95 -4.24
C LYS A 29 -14.61 -3.49 -3.77
N LYS A 30 -13.96 -3.18 -2.65
CA LYS A 30 -13.83 -1.80 -2.15
C LYS A 30 -13.00 -0.92 -3.08
N GLN A 31 -11.88 -1.42 -3.58
CA GLN A 31 -11.05 -0.72 -4.56
C GLN A 31 -11.83 -0.48 -5.85
N TYR A 32 -12.49 -1.50 -6.39
CA TYR A 32 -13.33 -1.40 -7.58
C TYR A 32 -14.40 -0.31 -7.44
N ASN A 33 -15.04 -0.18 -6.27
CA ASN A 33 -16.12 0.80 -6.08
C ASN A 33 -15.62 2.22 -5.78
N ASN A 34 -14.47 2.37 -5.10
CA ASN A 34 -14.04 3.65 -4.54
C ASN A 34 -12.82 4.26 -5.23
N ASN A 35 -12.10 3.51 -6.07
CA ASN A 35 -10.95 3.98 -6.82
C ASN A 35 -11.35 4.17 -8.28
N LEU A 36 -11.52 5.43 -8.71
CA LEU A 36 -12.02 5.77 -10.04
C LEU A 36 -11.16 5.17 -11.17
N VAL A 37 -9.83 5.29 -11.05
CA VAL A 37 -8.87 4.79 -12.05
C VAL A 37 -8.96 3.26 -12.14
N TYR A 38 -8.97 2.59 -11.00
CA TYR A 38 -9.07 1.12 -10.97
C TYR A 38 -10.43 0.62 -11.47
N ASN A 39 -11.52 1.33 -11.16
CA ASN A 39 -12.86 1.03 -11.67
C ASN A 39 -12.91 1.09 -13.20
N GLN A 40 -12.41 2.18 -13.78
CA GLN A 40 -12.37 2.38 -15.22
C GLN A 40 -11.51 1.30 -15.89
N TYR A 41 -10.35 1.00 -15.33
CA TYR A 41 -9.48 -0.08 -15.81
C TYR A 41 -10.20 -1.44 -15.83
N CYS A 42 -10.85 -1.83 -14.73
CA CYS A 42 -11.59 -3.10 -14.66
C CYS A 42 -12.75 -3.14 -15.67
N LYS A 43 -13.47 -2.03 -15.85
CA LYS A 43 -14.56 -1.93 -16.84
C LYS A 43 -14.08 -2.09 -18.28
N LEU A 44 -12.93 -1.50 -18.63
CA LEU A 44 -12.32 -1.66 -19.95
C LEU A 44 -11.90 -3.11 -20.21
N LEU A 45 -11.46 -3.82 -19.17
CA LEU A 45 -11.20 -5.26 -19.21
C LEU A 45 -12.48 -6.13 -19.21
N LYS A 46 -13.67 -5.51 -19.16
CA LYS A 46 -14.97 -6.19 -19.06
C LYS A 46 -15.10 -7.07 -17.79
N ILE A 47 -14.38 -6.74 -16.73
CA ILE A 47 -14.41 -7.46 -15.44
C ILE A 47 -15.46 -6.82 -14.53
N LYS A 48 -16.44 -7.62 -14.06
CA LYS A 48 -17.38 -7.17 -13.02
C LYS A 48 -16.91 -7.55 -11.63
N SER A 49 -17.13 -6.67 -10.65
CA SER A 49 -16.72 -6.92 -9.26
C SER A 49 -17.39 -8.14 -8.61
N THR A 50 -18.55 -8.56 -9.12
CA THR A 50 -19.29 -9.75 -8.66
C THR A 50 -18.73 -11.07 -9.19
N GLU A 51 -17.97 -11.04 -10.29
CA GLU A 51 -17.44 -12.22 -10.97
C GLU A 51 -16.07 -12.66 -10.40
N VAL A 52 -15.37 -11.75 -9.72
CA VAL A 52 -14.07 -12.03 -9.07
C VAL A 52 -14.29 -12.74 -7.72
N LYS A 53 -14.05 -14.06 -7.72
CA LYS A 53 -14.15 -14.95 -6.55
C LYS A 53 -12.81 -15.53 -6.09
N GLU A 54 -11.81 -15.52 -6.97
CA GLU A 54 -10.47 -16.08 -6.75
C GLU A 54 -9.40 -14.99 -6.81
N LEU A 55 -8.28 -15.22 -6.12
CA LEU A 55 -7.19 -14.23 -6.01
C LEU A 55 -6.56 -13.91 -7.37
N ASN A 56 -6.35 -14.93 -8.20
CA ASN A 56 -5.80 -14.81 -9.55
C ASN A 56 -6.77 -14.12 -10.54
N HIS A 57 -8.04 -13.92 -10.18
CA HIS A 57 -9.00 -13.16 -10.99
C HIS A 57 -8.95 -11.66 -10.71
N ILE A 58 -8.17 -11.20 -9.71
CA ILE A 58 -8.03 -9.77 -9.40
C ILE A 58 -7.14 -9.13 -10.47
N PRO A 59 -7.63 -8.15 -11.26
CA PRO A 59 -6.82 -7.51 -12.29
C PRO A 59 -5.74 -6.62 -11.66
N PHE A 60 -4.50 -6.75 -12.15
CA PHE A 60 -3.38 -5.95 -11.67
C PHE A 60 -3.34 -4.59 -12.39
N LEU A 61 -3.33 -3.50 -11.62
CA LEU A 61 -3.26 -2.16 -12.18
C LEU A 61 -1.84 -1.86 -12.69
N PRO A 62 -1.64 -1.54 -13.98
CA PRO A 62 -0.30 -1.32 -14.51
C PRO A 62 0.41 -0.13 -13.85
N ILE A 63 1.71 -0.29 -13.60
CA ILE A 63 2.52 0.73 -12.92
C ILE A 63 2.52 2.09 -13.65
N GLN A 64 2.31 2.08 -14.97
CA GLN A 64 2.23 3.30 -15.78
C GLN A 64 1.10 4.24 -15.32
N PHE A 65 -0.01 3.71 -14.80
CA PHE A 65 -1.09 4.53 -14.27
C PHE A 65 -0.65 5.34 -13.04
N PHE A 66 0.28 4.82 -12.23
CA PHE A 66 0.83 5.56 -11.08
C PHE A 66 1.73 6.72 -11.51
N LYS A 67 2.17 6.77 -12.78
CA LYS A 67 2.97 7.89 -13.31
C LYS A 67 2.11 9.02 -13.87
N THR A 68 0.87 8.72 -14.27
CA THR A 68 0.00 9.64 -15.03
C THR A 68 -1.31 9.95 -14.32
N HIS A 69 -1.73 9.14 -13.36
CA HIS A 69 -3.01 9.28 -12.67
C HIS A 69 -2.82 9.31 -11.15
N LYS A 70 -3.71 10.05 -10.48
CA LYS A 70 -3.85 10.01 -9.03
C LYS A 70 -4.68 8.80 -8.60
N ILE A 71 -4.00 7.76 -8.12
CA ILE A 71 -4.65 6.51 -7.69
C ILE A 71 -4.94 6.58 -6.19
N VAL A 72 -6.21 6.79 -5.84
CA VAL A 72 -6.70 6.89 -4.47
C VAL A 72 -8.07 6.24 -4.34
N SER A 73 -8.35 5.60 -3.20
CA SER A 73 -9.57 4.82 -2.97
C SER A 73 -10.41 5.34 -1.79
N ASN A 74 -10.11 6.55 -1.32
CA ASN A 74 -10.77 7.21 -0.20
C ASN A 74 -10.74 8.74 -0.41
N LYS A 75 -11.56 9.46 0.35
CA LYS A 75 -11.66 10.92 0.31
C LYS A 75 -10.85 11.63 1.39
N ASN A 76 -10.02 10.89 2.14
CA ASN A 76 -9.25 11.47 3.24
C ASN A 76 -8.14 12.36 2.68
N LYS A 77 -7.71 13.34 3.47
CA LYS A 77 -6.54 14.16 3.14
C LYS A 77 -5.32 13.27 2.95
N ILE A 78 -4.53 13.57 1.92
CA ILE A 78 -3.26 12.88 1.70
C ILE A 78 -2.28 13.34 2.77
N SER A 79 -1.74 12.37 3.51
CA SER A 79 -0.76 12.59 4.56
C SER A 79 0.64 12.69 3.96
N HIS A 80 1.01 11.75 3.09
CA HIS A 80 2.34 11.71 2.46
C HIS A 80 2.23 11.36 0.97
N ILE A 81 3.20 11.82 0.20
CA ILE A 81 3.37 11.47 -1.22
C ILE A 81 4.74 10.83 -1.38
N PHE A 82 4.77 9.58 -1.80
CA PHE A 82 6.02 8.89 -2.12
C PHE A 82 6.22 8.79 -3.63
N LYS A 83 7.46 8.88 -4.08
CA LYS A 83 7.87 8.79 -5.48
C LYS A 83 8.89 7.66 -5.65
N SER A 84 8.81 6.95 -6.78
CA SER A 84 9.86 5.99 -7.15
C SER A 84 11.19 6.70 -7.45
N SER A 85 12.31 5.97 -7.41
CA SER A 85 13.65 6.51 -7.70
C SER A 85 13.72 7.11 -9.10
N GLY A 86 13.10 6.45 -10.09
CA GLY A 86 12.99 6.89 -11.48
C GLY A 86 14.36 6.90 -12.15
N THR A 87 14.69 5.84 -12.88
CA THR A 87 15.93 5.78 -13.66
C THR A 87 15.85 6.67 -14.88
N GLU A 88 14.65 6.86 -15.46
CA GLU A 88 14.34 7.75 -16.60
C GLU A 88 12.84 8.11 -16.61
N GLY A 89 12.48 9.31 -17.07
CA GLY A 89 11.11 9.76 -17.27
C GLY A 89 10.30 10.07 -15.99
N ASN A 90 8.97 10.07 -16.11
CA ASN A 90 8.06 10.42 -15.01
C ASN A 90 8.09 9.35 -13.90
N LYS A 91 8.30 9.79 -12.66
CA LYS A 91 8.29 8.94 -11.46
C LYS A 91 6.86 8.50 -11.12
N SER A 92 6.70 7.26 -10.68
CA SER A 92 5.42 6.77 -10.15
C SER A 92 5.16 7.44 -8.80
N ILE A 93 3.90 7.82 -8.56
CA ILE A 93 3.47 8.53 -7.36
C ILE A 93 2.52 7.66 -6.53
N ASN A 94 2.83 7.50 -5.25
CA ASN A 94 1.99 6.80 -4.28
C ASN A 94 1.45 7.80 -3.26
N TYR A 95 0.13 7.92 -3.21
CA TYR A 95 -0.58 8.80 -2.28
C TYR A 95 -0.97 8.03 -1.02
N VAL A 96 -0.42 8.43 0.12
CA VAL A 96 -0.67 7.77 1.41
C VAL A 96 -1.60 8.64 2.25
N SER A 97 -2.82 8.16 2.50
CA SER A 97 -3.81 8.88 3.31
C SER A 97 -3.66 8.69 4.82
N ASN A 98 -2.99 7.63 5.27
CA ASN A 98 -2.76 7.34 6.69
C ASN A 98 -1.34 6.81 6.86
N ILE A 99 -0.45 7.65 7.39
CA ILE A 99 0.97 7.32 7.56
C ILE A 99 1.19 6.30 8.67
N ASP A 100 0.38 6.30 9.72
CA ASP A 100 0.53 5.37 10.86
C ASP A 100 0.32 3.92 10.42
N ASN A 101 -0.65 3.67 9.54
CA ASN A 101 -0.84 2.35 8.94
C ASN A 101 0.34 1.95 8.05
N TYR A 102 0.93 2.90 7.32
CA TYR A 102 2.11 2.66 6.49
C TYR A 102 3.31 2.28 7.37
N ILE A 103 3.57 3.04 8.45
CA ILE A 103 4.59 2.77 9.46
C ILE A 103 4.39 1.40 10.11
N LYS A 104 3.17 1.15 10.59
CA LYS A 104 2.81 -0.13 11.21
C LYS A 104 3.03 -1.30 10.27
N SER A 105 2.76 -1.14 8.97
CA SER A 105 2.95 -2.17 7.97
C SER A 105 4.40 -2.59 7.83
N PHE A 106 5.32 -1.64 7.58
CA PHE A 106 6.72 -2.01 7.38
C PHE A 106 7.39 -2.46 8.68
N ARG A 107 7.01 -1.89 9.84
CA ARG A 107 7.56 -2.33 11.14
C ARG A 107 7.17 -3.78 11.43
N ARG A 108 5.87 -4.09 11.32
CA ARG A 108 5.38 -5.45 11.55
C ARG A 108 6.00 -6.44 10.57
N CYS A 109 6.15 -6.06 9.30
CA CYS A 109 6.82 -6.89 8.31
C CYS A 109 8.27 -7.19 8.73
N PHE A 110 9.06 -6.15 9.07
CA PHE A 110 10.43 -6.34 9.54
C PHE A 110 10.47 -7.25 10.77
N GLU A 111 9.65 -6.99 11.79
CA GLU A 111 9.62 -7.77 13.03
C GLU A 111 9.18 -9.22 12.83
N MET A 112 8.35 -9.49 11.83
CA MET A 112 7.95 -10.86 11.48
C MET A 112 9.12 -11.70 10.93
N PHE A 113 10.06 -11.08 10.21
CA PHE A 113 11.16 -11.81 9.57
C PHE A 113 12.47 -11.73 10.35
N TYR A 114 12.72 -10.61 11.05
CA TYR A 114 13.99 -10.30 11.69
C TYR A 114 13.85 -10.11 13.22
N GLY A 115 12.64 -10.00 13.77
CA GLY A 115 12.45 -9.70 15.19
C GLY A 115 12.53 -8.21 15.52
N GLN A 116 12.61 -7.88 16.82
CA GLN A 116 12.35 -6.52 17.31
C GLN A 116 13.36 -5.50 16.74
N ILE A 117 12.87 -4.39 16.18
CA ILE A 117 13.69 -3.34 15.55
C ILE A 117 14.78 -2.81 16.49
N LYS A 118 14.49 -2.68 17.79
CA LYS A 118 15.46 -2.24 18.82
C LYS A 118 16.66 -3.16 19.04
N ASN A 119 16.63 -4.38 18.49
CA ASN A 119 17.74 -5.31 18.58
C ASN A 119 18.79 -5.08 17.47
N TYR A 120 18.57 -4.09 16.61
CA TYR A 120 19.41 -3.81 15.44
C TYR A 120 19.94 -2.39 15.47
N VAL A 121 21.15 -2.20 14.94
CA VAL A 121 21.67 -0.88 14.56
C VAL A 121 21.47 -0.73 13.06
N PHE A 122 20.77 0.33 12.64
CA PHE A 122 20.51 0.60 11.23
C PHE A 122 21.49 1.65 10.71
N LEU A 123 22.25 1.31 9.67
CA LEU A 123 23.16 2.22 8.99
C LEU A 123 22.64 2.47 7.58
N GLY A 124 22.25 3.70 7.29
CA GLY A 124 21.68 4.10 6.00
C GLY A 124 22.66 4.92 5.16
N LEU A 125 23.48 4.29 4.33
CA LEU A 125 24.23 4.99 3.27
C LEU A 125 23.33 5.11 2.03
N LEU A 126 22.41 6.06 2.06
CA LEU A 126 21.42 6.25 1.01
C LEU A 126 21.81 7.44 0.13
N PRO A 127 21.79 7.30 -1.20
CA PRO A 127 22.08 8.42 -2.10
C PRO A 127 21.05 9.54 -1.91
N SER A 128 21.53 10.77 -1.79
CA SER A 128 20.68 11.98 -1.65
C SER A 128 19.65 11.92 -0.50
N TYR A 129 20.05 11.41 0.67
CA TYR A 129 19.21 11.31 1.88
C TYR A 129 18.48 12.63 2.23
N ILE A 130 19.15 13.76 2.06
CA ILE A 130 18.62 15.11 2.39
C ILE A 130 17.67 15.63 1.31
N GLU A 131 17.92 15.28 0.04
CA GLU A 131 17.21 15.86 -1.11
C GLU A 131 15.96 15.03 -1.50
N GLN A 132 15.93 13.73 -1.17
CA GLN A 132 14.86 12.81 -1.55
C GLN A 132 13.76 12.67 -0.49
N LYS A 133 13.15 13.80 -0.08
CA LYS A 133 12.05 13.86 0.92
C LYS A 133 10.83 12.99 0.59
N ASN A 134 10.66 12.57 -0.66
CA ASN A 134 9.55 11.72 -1.11
C ASN A 134 9.95 10.26 -1.33
N SER A 135 11.12 9.81 -0.87
CA SER A 135 11.52 8.40 -0.95
C SER A 135 10.92 7.62 0.22
N SER A 136 10.11 6.60 -0.08
CA SER A 136 9.54 5.72 0.94
C SER A 136 10.58 4.84 1.64
N LEU A 137 11.69 4.53 0.95
CA LEU A 137 12.80 3.77 1.52
C LEU A 137 13.56 4.62 2.54
N VAL A 138 13.90 5.86 2.18
CA VAL A 138 14.55 6.82 3.10
C VAL A 138 13.67 7.02 4.33
N PHE A 139 12.36 7.22 4.14
CA PHE A 139 11.40 7.33 5.24
C PHE A 139 11.38 6.11 6.16
N MET A 140 11.39 4.89 5.60
CA MET A 140 11.39 3.65 6.38
C MET A 140 12.69 3.50 7.19
N VAL A 141 13.85 3.73 6.56
CA VAL A 141 15.15 3.60 7.22
C VAL A 141 15.32 4.64 8.32
N ASP A 142 14.96 5.90 8.07
CA ASP A 142 14.93 6.96 9.10
C ASP A 142 14.03 6.55 10.29
N ASN A 143 12.87 5.95 10.01
CA ASN A 143 11.98 5.45 11.04
C ASN A 143 12.62 4.32 11.86
N PHE A 144 13.36 3.40 11.23
CA PHE A 144 14.08 2.35 11.94
C PHE A 144 15.19 2.88 12.82
N ILE A 145 16.05 3.76 12.30
CA ILE A 145 17.13 4.42 13.07
C ILE A 145 16.56 5.09 14.33
N LYS A 146 15.48 5.87 14.18
CA LYS A 146 14.82 6.55 15.30
C LYS A 146 14.16 5.60 16.30
N THR A 147 13.78 4.40 15.88
CA THR A 147 13.07 3.43 16.73
C THR A 147 14.02 2.44 17.40
N SER A 148 15.21 2.25 16.83
CA SER A 148 16.17 1.28 17.34
C SER A 148 16.86 1.75 18.64
N ASN A 149 16.81 3.06 18.95
CA ASN A 149 17.40 3.67 20.15
C ASN A 149 18.91 3.39 20.33
N HIS A 150 19.63 3.21 19.23
CA HIS A 150 21.10 3.11 19.17
C HIS A 150 21.68 4.33 18.45
#